data_AF-A0A851PVN0-F1
#
_entry.id   AF-A0A851PVN0-F1
#
_cell.length_a   1.000
_cell.length_b   1.000
_cell.length_c   1.000
_cell.angle_alpha   90.00
_cell.angle_beta   90.00
_cell.angle_gamma   90.00
#
_symmetry.space_group_name_H-M   'P 1'
#
loop_
_entity.id
_entity.type
_entity.pdbx_description
1 polymer ?
#
loop_
_entity_poly.entity_id
_entity_poly.type
_entity_poly.pdbx_seq_one_letter_code
_entity_poly.pdbx_strand_id
1 'polypeptide(L)'
;GAVGHYGDNLAEKILSVLPKLPGHKTDVMVNMVELTALQTTDEICNIIAPGCVAQPNDPAAKALWESFMNLKQKEAVMEARRHLVEAASRENLPIKMSMGEVTPEQLSSYIQLFRNNLKALENHCGLLQLVLATVQTLKHPETSKWDNFLAFERLLLQTIGESEMPTVLNQLLPMIKSYNKRTKDDYTCEDFLVLLVYMYSVVGEIKSGKELDAAEEEVKKALVKAICEEPEPSPLLRKIT
;
A
#
# COMPACT_ATOMS: atom_id res chain seq x y z
N GLY A 1 -19.45 8.34 -5.69
CA GLY A 1 -19.19 9.55 -6.52
C GLY A 1 -18.32 9.15 -7.68
N ALA A 2 -18.12 10.01 -8.68
CA ALA A 2 -17.37 9.71 -9.91
C ALA A 2 -15.89 9.31 -9.69
N VAL A 3 -15.42 9.34 -8.45
CA VAL A 3 -14.25 8.62 -7.97
C VAL A 3 -14.77 7.69 -6.86
N GLY A 4 -14.80 6.38 -7.11
CA GLY A 4 -15.10 5.39 -6.07
C GLY A 4 -14.02 5.43 -4.98
N HIS A 5 -14.00 4.46 -4.05
CA HIS A 5 -12.88 4.28 -3.11
C HIS A 5 -11.58 3.82 -3.79
N TYR A 6 -11.34 4.25 -5.04
CA TYR A 6 -10.14 3.99 -5.80
C TYR A 6 -8.94 4.52 -5.01
N GLY A 7 -8.00 3.63 -4.72
CA GLY A 7 -6.84 3.91 -3.89
C GLY A 7 -7.12 4.03 -2.39
N ASP A 8 -8.30 3.71 -1.86
CA ASP A 8 -8.61 3.87 -0.41
C ASP A 8 -9.12 2.57 0.25
N ASN A 9 -9.18 1.49 -0.52
CA ASN A 9 -9.57 0.20 -0.01
C ASN A 9 -8.35 -0.57 0.51
N LEU A 10 -8.58 -1.45 1.49
CA LEU A 10 -7.51 -2.16 2.17
C LEU A 10 -6.84 -3.20 1.26
N ALA A 11 -7.59 -3.77 0.31
CA ALA A 11 -7.07 -4.77 -0.62
C ALA A 11 -5.96 -4.19 -1.53
N GLU A 12 -6.19 -3.01 -2.11
CA GLU A 12 -5.20 -2.31 -2.95
C GLU A 12 -3.94 -1.99 -2.17
N LYS A 13 -4.08 -1.53 -0.92
CA LYS A 13 -2.94 -1.24 -0.05
C LYS A 13 -2.14 -2.50 0.26
N ILE A 14 -2.81 -3.61 0.61
CA ILE A 14 -2.17 -4.91 0.82
C ILE A 14 -1.39 -5.35 -0.43
N LEU A 15 -2.02 -5.30 -1.61
CA LEU A 15 -1.41 -5.74 -2.87
C LEU A 15 -0.27 -4.84 -3.34
N SER A 16 -0.27 -3.57 -2.93
CA SER A 16 0.78 -2.59 -3.29
C SER A 16 1.98 -2.64 -2.36
N VAL A 17 1.76 -2.92 -1.07
CA VAL A 17 2.78 -2.81 -0.02
C VAL A 17 3.47 -4.15 0.25
N LEU A 18 2.74 -5.26 0.22
CA LEU A 18 3.33 -6.56 0.54
C LEU A 18 4.10 -7.14 -0.66
N PRO A 19 5.20 -7.90 -0.41
CA PRO A 19 5.98 -8.49 -1.48
C PRO A 19 5.17 -9.54 -2.26
N LYS A 20 5.46 -9.69 -3.55
CA LYS A 20 4.75 -10.65 -4.40
C LYS A 20 5.03 -12.09 -3.99
N LEU A 21 3.99 -12.93 -4.03
CA LEU A 21 4.12 -14.36 -3.81
C LEU A 21 4.93 -15.00 -4.96
N PRO A 22 6.03 -15.73 -4.69
CA PRO A 22 6.87 -16.31 -5.74
C PRO A 22 6.06 -17.23 -6.67
N GLY A 23 6.19 -17.01 -7.98
CA GLY A 23 5.43 -17.74 -9.01
C GLY A 23 4.02 -17.21 -9.28
N HIS A 24 3.54 -16.23 -8.51
CA HIS A 24 2.24 -15.59 -8.72
C HIS A 24 2.39 -14.17 -9.27
N LYS A 25 1.40 -13.74 -10.05
CA LYS A 25 1.39 -12.40 -10.67
C LYS A 25 0.58 -11.38 -9.89
N THR A 26 -0.43 -11.83 -9.14
CA THR A 26 -1.48 -11.00 -8.55
C THR A 26 -1.65 -11.23 -7.05
N ASP A 27 -0.84 -12.11 -6.45
CA ASP A 27 -0.93 -12.48 -5.05
C ASP A 27 0.32 -12.01 -4.30
N VAL A 28 0.20 -11.86 -2.99
CA VAL A 28 1.24 -11.34 -2.11
C VAL A 28 1.60 -12.35 -1.03
N MET A 29 2.85 -12.32 -0.59
CA MET A 29 3.33 -13.12 0.52
C MET A 29 2.79 -12.54 1.82
N VAL A 30 2.18 -13.40 2.62
CA VAL A 30 1.84 -13.09 4.01
C VAL A 30 2.88 -13.75 4.91
N ASN A 31 3.54 -12.97 5.76
CA ASN A 31 4.45 -13.53 6.76
C ASN A 31 3.65 -14.28 7.84
N MET A 32 3.86 -15.59 7.93
CA MET A 32 3.13 -16.46 8.86
C MET A 32 3.82 -16.62 10.22
N VAL A 33 4.99 -16.00 10.44
CA VAL A 33 5.82 -16.24 11.64
C VAL A 33 5.07 -16.01 12.94
N GLU A 34 4.18 -15.01 13.02
CA GLU A 34 3.37 -14.71 14.23
C GLU A 34 2.49 -15.91 14.67
N LEU A 35 2.16 -16.81 13.76
CA LEU A 35 1.39 -18.03 14.02
C LEU A 35 2.24 -19.27 14.29
N THR A 36 3.56 -19.14 14.21
CA THR A 36 4.50 -20.27 14.38
C THR A 36 5.33 -20.11 15.64
N ALA A 37 5.97 -21.18 16.12
CA ALA A 37 6.93 -21.11 17.22
C ALA A 37 8.26 -20.41 16.85
N LEU A 38 8.47 -20.07 15.57
CA LEU A 38 9.72 -19.49 15.07
C LEU A 38 9.88 -18.05 15.55
N GLN A 39 11.12 -17.67 15.86
CA GLN A 39 11.53 -16.29 16.10
C GLN A 39 12.48 -15.89 14.97
N THR A 40 12.16 -14.82 14.24
CA THR A 40 13.01 -14.28 13.19
C THR A 40 13.30 -12.81 13.50
N THR A 41 14.58 -12.44 13.46
CA THR A 41 15.04 -11.04 13.67
C THR A 41 15.18 -10.27 12.36
N ASP A 42 14.98 -10.92 11.22
CA ASP A 42 15.25 -10.34 9.90
C ASP A 42 13.98 -9.71 9.30
N GLU A 43 14.10 -8.44 8.89
CA GLU A 43 13.08 -7.72 8.11
C GLU A 43 12.99 -8.27 6.68
N ILE A 44 14.07 -8.89 6.18
CA ILE A 44 14.16 -9.42 4.81
C ILE A 44 13.77 -10.90 4.81
N CYS A 45 12.53 -11.10 4.41
CA CYS A 45 11.78 -12.35 4.43
C CYS A 45 12.35 -13.47 3.53
N ASN A 46 13.33 -14.26 4.00
CA ASN A 46 13.53 -15.63 3.51
C ASN A 46 12.45 -16.57 4.06
N ILE A 47 11.18 -16.26 3.78
CA ILE A 47 10.03 -17.04 4.28
C ILE A 47 9.95 -18.32 3.46
N ILE A 48 10.18 -19.46 4.10
CA ILE A 48 10.15 -20.79 3.48
C ILE A 48 8.72 -21.21 3.10
N ALA A 49 7.71 -20.75 3.85
CA ALA A 49 6.30 -21.07 3.63
C ALA A 49 5.40 -19.83 3.86
N PRO A 50 5.35 -18.88 2.89
CA PRO A 50 4.50 -17.72 3.00
C PRO A 50 3.02 -18.10 2.86
N GLY A 51 2.15 -17.34 3.52
CA GLY A 51 0.72 -17.36 3.25
C GLY A 51 0.38 -16.55 1.99
N CYS A 52 -0.90 -16.56 1.63
CA CYS A 52 -1.49 -15.87 0.50
C CYS A 52 -2.83 -15.23 0.87
N VAL A 53 -3.24 -14.20 0.11
CA VAL A 53 -4.55 -13.55 0.31
C VAL A 53 -5.65 -14.22 -0.50
N ALA A 54 -5.31 -14.97 -1.56
CA ALA A 54 -6.29 -15.69 -2.36
C ALA A 54 -6.78 -16.96 -1.65
N GLN A 55 -7.94 -16.86 -0.99
CA GLN A 55 -8.55 -17.94 -0.20
C GLN A 55 -9.91 -18.38 -0.80
N PRO A 56 -9.95 -18.95 -2.02
CA PRO A 56 -11.21 -19.21 -2.73
C PRO A 56 -12.11 -20.28 -2.09
N ASN A 57 -11.51 -21.18 -1.30
CA ASN A 57 -12.20 -22.32 -0.69
C ASN A 57 -12.71 -22.04 0.73
N ASP A 58 -12.39 -20.87 1.31
CA ASP A 58 -12.84 -20.46 2.64
C ASP A 58 -13.89 -19.34 2.48
N PRO A 59 -15.19 -19.63 2.70
CA PRO A 59 -16.25 -18.64 2.56
C PRO A 59 -16.08 -17.42 3.48
N ALA A 60 -15.54 -17.61 4.69
CA ALA A 60 -15.35 -16.52 5.65
C ALA A 60 -14.19 -15.61 5.21
N ALA A 61 -13.10 -16.20 4.71
CA ALA A 61 -11.99 -15.44 4.14
C ALA A 61 -12.42 -14.71 2.86
N LYS A 62 -13.21 -15.36 1.99
CA LYS A 62 -13.75 -14.73 0.79
C LYS A 62 -14.62 -13.51 1.10
N ALA A 63 -15.55 -13.63 2.04
CA ALA A 63 -16.40 -12.51 2.47
C ALA A 63 -15.57 -11.36 3.08
N LEU A 64 -14.51 -11.70 3.83
CA LEU A 64 -13.60 -10.69 4.38
C LEU A 64 -12.81 -9.98 3.27
N TRP A 65 -12.29 -10.74 2.29
CA TRP A 65 -11.57 -10.18 1.15
C TRP A 65 -12.46 -9.28 0.28
N GLU A 66 -13.73 -9.66 0.06
CA GLU A 66 -14.72 -8.81 -0.60
C GLU A 66 -14.95 -7.50 0.19
N SER A 67 -14.96 -7.58 1.52
CA SER A 67 -15.07 -6.39 2.37
C SER A 67 -13.81 -5.50 2.27
N PHE A 68 -12.62 -6.08 2.12
CA PHE A 68 -11.37 -5.32 1.91
C PHE A 68 -11.35 -4.56 0.58
N MET A 69 -12.05 -5.06 -0.44
CA MET A 69 -12.17 -4.41 -1.76
C MET A 69 -13.22 -3.31 -1.78
N ASN A 70 -14.31 -3.46 -1.01
CA ASN A 70 -15.48 -2.60 -1.13
C ASN A 70 -15.59 -1.52 -0.03
N LEU A 71 -14.96 -1.73 1.13
CA LEU A 71 -15.02 -0.81 2.26
C LEU A 71 -13.79 0.10 2.33
N LYS A 72 -13.93 1.23 3.02
CA LYS A 72 -12.79 2.09 3.37
C LYS A 72 -11.85 1.37 4.33
N GLN A 73 -10.58 1.73 4.34
CA GLN A 73 -9.57 1.12 5.21
C GLN A 73 -10.03 0.92 6.66
N LYS A 74 -10.58 1.96 7.32
CA LYS A 74 -11.01 1.87 8.73
C LYS A 74 -12.15 0.87 8.95
N GLU A 75 -13.11 0.81 8.03
CA GLU A 75 -14.24 -0.11 8.08
C GLU A 75 -13.79 -1.54 7.78
N ALA A 76 -12.94 -1.73 6.78
CA ALA A 76 -12.33 -3.02 6.46
C ALA A 76 -11.52 -3.60 7.62
N VAL A 77 -10.77 -2.75 8.34
CA VAL A 77 -10.02 -3.16 9.55
C VAL A 77 -10.96 -3.54 10.70
N MET A 78 -12.10 -2.85 10.86
CA MET A 78 -13.13 -3.26 11.82
C MET A 78 -13.75 -4.61 11.45
N GLU A 79 -13.93 -4.87 10.16
CA GLU A 79 -14.47 -6.14 9.66
C GLU A 79 -13.48 -7.30 9.87
N ALA A 80 -12.18 -7.07 9.64
CA ALA A 80 -11.12 -8.01 9.98
C ALA A 80 -11.16 -8.39 11.47
N ARG A 81 -11.33 -7.40 12.34
CA ARG A 81 -11.48 -7.62 13.78
C ARG A 81 -12.75 -8.43 14.09
N ARG A 82 -13.89 -8.07 13.49
CA ARG A 82 -15.18 -8.77 13.71
C ARG A 82 -15.04 -10.26 13.39
N HIS A 83 -14.56 -10.58 12.21
CA HIS A 83 -14.36 -11.97 11.79
C HIS A 83 -13.38 -12.73 12.69
N LEU A 84 -12.28 -12.07 13.10
CA LEU A 84 -11.29 -12.68 13.99
C LEU A 84 -11.88 -13.00 15.37
N VAL A 85 -12.70 -12.09 15.92
CA VAL A 85 -13.39 -12.28 17.20
C VAL A 85 -14.41 -13.43 17.10
N GLU A 86 -15.14 -13.52 15.99
CA GLU A 86 -16.07 -14.63 15.74
C GLU A 86 -15.37 -15.97 15.63
N ALA A 87 -14.25 -16.05 14.91
CA ALA A 87 -13.44 -17.26 14.81
C ALA A 87 -12.89 -17.67 16.19
N ALA A 88 -12.35 -16.72 16.95
CA ALA A 88 -11.82 -16.97 18.29
C ALA A 88 -12.91 -17.47 19.25
N SER A 89 -14.13 -16.92 19.13
CA SER A 89 -15.27 -17.33 19.94
C SER A 89 -15.76 -18.74 19.59
N ARG A 90 -15.78 -19.11 18.30
CA ARG A 90 -16.14 -20.48 17.85
C ARG A 90 -15.17 -21.55 18.35
N GLU A 91 -13.90 -21.17 18.49
CA GLU A 91 -12.83 -22.05 18.97
C GLU A 91 -12.66 -21.97 20.51
N ASN A 92 -13.54 -21.26 21.23
CA ASN A 92 -13.50 -21.05 22.68
C ASN A 92 -12.17 -20.46 23.20
N LEU A 93 -11.54 -19.60 22.41
CA LEU A 93 -10.29 -18.93 22.80
C LEU A 93 -10.56 -17.76 23.77
N PRO A 94 -9.65 -17.47 24.71
CA PRO A 94 -9.84 -16.45 25.73
C PRO A 94 -9.67 -15.02 25.17
N ILE A 95 -10.64 -14.58 24.36
CA ILE A 95 -10.61 -13.25 23.75
C ILE A 95 -11.21 -12.19 24.68
N LYS A 96 -10.46 -11.11 24.92
CA LYS A 96 -10.94 -9.95 25.67
C LYS A 96 -11.45 -8.90 24.70
N MET A 97 -12.77 -8.68 24.68
CA MET A 97 -13.36 -7.63 23.87
C MET A 97 -13.03 -6.26 24.48
N SER A 98 -12.25 -5.43 23.76
CA SER A 98 -12.06 -4.02 24.13
C SER A 98 -12.86 -3.08 23.22
N MET A 99 -13.66 -2.20 23.79
CA MET A 99 -14.35 -1.18 23.00
C MET A 99 -13.34 -0.08 22.62
N GLY A 100 -13.15 0.20 21.33
CA GLY A 100 -12.19 1.22 20.88
C GLY A 100 -11.69 1.05 19.45
N GLU A 101 -10.81 1.96 19.05
CA GLU A 101 -10.13 1.94 17.75
C GLU A 101 -9.31 0.67 17.58
N VAL A 102 -9.35 0.10 16.38
CA VAL A 102 -8.67 -1.16 16.06
C VAL A 102 -7.25 -0.85 15.63
N THR A 103 -6.27 -1.28 16.42
CA THR A 103 -4.84 -1.12 16.10
C THR A 103 -4.24 -2.42 15.55
N PRO A 104 -3.14 -2.35 14.78
CA PRO A 104 -2.42 -3.54 14.31
C PRO A 104 -1.96 -4.45 15.46
N GLU A 105 -1.56 -3.87 16.60
CA GLU A 105 -1.12 -4.60 17.80
C GLU A 105 -2.28 -5.38 18.41
N GLN A 106 -3.48 -4.80 18.41
CA GLN A 106 -4.68 -5.48 18.87
C GLN A 106 -4.99 -6.72 18.00
N LEU A 107 -4.99 -6.56 16.68
CA LEU A 107 -5.20 -7.67 15.76
C LEU A 107 -4.12 -8.76 15.95
N SER A 108 -2.86 -8.36 16.09
CA SER A 108 -1.74 -9.27 16.37
C SER A 108 -2.00 -10.08 17.66
N SER A 109 -2.46 -9.42 18.72
CA SER A 109 -2.74 -10.09 20.01
C SER A 109 -3.85 -11.15 19.91
N TYR A 110 -4.86 -10.93 19.07
CA TYR A 110 -5.94 -11.89 18.85
C TYR A 110 -5.49 -13.05 17.95
N ILE A 111 -4.70 -12.77 16.91
CA ILE A 111 -4.10 -13.80 16.04
C ILE A 111 -3.24 -14.77 16.87
N GLN A 112 -2.45 -14.24 17.81
CA GLN A 112 -1.58 -15.06 18.67
C GLN A 112 -2.33 -16.08 19.54
N LEU A 113 -3.63 -15.88 19.81
CA LEU A 113 -4.45 -16.86 20.53
C LEU A 113 -4.57 -18.19 19.78
N PHE A 114 -4.42 -18.19 18.46
CA PHE A 114 -4.52 -19.38 17.62
C PHE A 114 -3.21 -20.18 17.55
N ARG A 115 -2.06 -19.58 17.90
CA ARG A 115 -0.71 -20.13 17.68
C ARG A 115 -0.51 -21.57 18.15
N ASN A 116 -1.11 -21.95 19.27
CA ASN A 116 -0.95 -23.28 19.88
C ASN A 116 -2.13 -24.24 19.62
N ASN A 117 -3.14 -23.80 18.86
CA ASN A 117 -4.31 -24.61 18.52
C ASN A 117 -4.29 -24.94 17.03
N LEU A 118 -3.62 -26.03 16.67
CA LEU A 118 -3.46 -26.48 15.28
C LEU A 118 -4.81 -26.66 14.58
N LYS A 119 -5.83 -27.17 15.29
CA LYS A 119 -7.17 -27.35 14.74
C LYS A 119 -7.81 -26.01 14.38
N ALA A 120 -7.73 -25.03 15.27
CA ALA A 120 -8.24 -23.68 15.00
C ALA A 120 -7.46 -22.99 13.87
N LEU A 121 -6.14 -23.20 13.79
CA LEU A 121 -5.31 -22.69 12.69
C LEU A 121 -5.73 -23.28 11.35
N GLU A 122 -5.96 -24.59 11.28
CA GLU A 122 -6.41 -25.26 10.06
C GLU A 122 -7.81 -24.78 9.64
N ASN A 123 -8.75 -24.72 10.59
CA ASN A 123 -10.14 -24.29 10.35
C ASN A 123 -10.27 -22.83 9.89
N HIS A 124 -9.35 -21.96 10.30
CA HIS A 124 -9.42 -20.52 10.07
C HIS A 124 -8.19 -19.97 9.33
N CYS A 125 -7.44 -20.82 8.64
CA CYS A 125 -6.16 -20.47 8.04
C CYS A 125 -6.28 -19.30 7.07
N GLY A 126 -7.29 -19.34 6.19
CA GLY A 126 -7.50 -18.30 5.19
C GLY A 126 -7.86 -16.95 5.82
N LEU A 127 -8.75 -16.97 6.81
CA LEU A 127 -9.06 -15.78 7.59
C LEU A 127 -7.82 -15.18 8.27
N LEU A 128 -7.04 -16.01 8.96
CA LEU A 128 -5.86 -15.56 9.70
C LEU A 128 -4.80 -14.97 8.77
N GLN A 129 -4.62 -15.51 7.56
CA GLN A 129 -3.74 -14.96 6.54
C GLN A 129 -4.18 -13.56 6.10
N LEU A 130 -5.48 -13.33 5.91
CA LEU A 130 -5.99 -12.00 5.57
C LEU A 130 -5.77 -10.98 6.70
N VAL A 131 -6.02 -11.36 7.96
CA VAL A 131 -5.78 -10.44 9.09
C VAL A 131 -4.28 -10.18 9.28
N LEU A 132 -3.43 -11.20 9.11
CA LEU A 132 -1.97 -11.02 9.12
C LEU A 132 -1.50 -10.06 8.02
N ALA A 133 -2.04 -10.18 6.81
CA ALA A 133 -1.75 -9.26 5.71
C ALA A 133 -2.12 -7.82 6.08
N THR A 134 -3.29 -7.63 6.71
CA THR A 134 -3.71 -6.32 7.25
C THR A 134 -2.72 -5.78 8.27
N VAL A 135 -2.34 -6.58 9.26
CA VAL A 135 -1.37 -6.18 10.31
C VAL A 135 -0.04 -5.76 9.69
N GLN A 136 0.49 -6.58 8.77
CA GLN A 136 1.77 -6.31 8.10
C GLN A 136 1.71 -5.05 7.26
N THR A 137 0.62 -4.85 6.52
CA THR A 137 0.40 -3.66 5.71
C THR A 137 0.36 -2.40 6.57
N LEU A 138 -0.42 -2.42 7.66
CA LEU A 138 -0.55 -1.25 8.54
C LEU A 138 0.73 -0.90 9.28
N LYS A 139 1.61 -1.88 9.55
CA LYS A 139 2.93 -1.67 10.18
C LYS A 139 4.04 -1.35 9.19
N HIS A 140 3.80 -1.49 7.89
CA HIS A 140 4.86 -1.35 6.89
C HIS A 140 5.33 0.11 6.79
N PRO A 141 6.65 0.38 6.72
CA PRO A 141 7.17 1.75 6.64
C PRO A 141 6.70 2.50 5.38
N GLU A 142 6.42 1.80 4.28
CA GLU A 142 5.96 2.43 3.04
C GLU A 142 4.47 2.82 3.06
N THR A 143 3.71 2.43 4.09
CA THR A 143 2.30 2.80 4.20
C THR A 143 2.10 4.32 4.23
N SER A 144 2.95 5.05 4.94
CA SER A 144 2.89 6.52 4.96
C SER A 144 3.25 7.14 3.61
N LYS A 145 4.23 6.57 2.90
CA LYS A 145 4.59 7.00 1.54
C LYS A 145 3.41 6.80 0.58
N TRP A 146 2.70 5.69 0.70
CA TRP A 146 1.52 5.38 -0.11
C TRP A 146 0.36 6.34 0.17
N ASP A 147 0.07 6.64 1.44
CA ASP A 147 -0.97 7.60 1.82
C ASP A 147 -0.66 9.01 1.30
N ASN A 148 0.60 9.43 1.33
CA ASN A 148 1.05 10.69 0.75
C ASN A 148 0.87 10.72 -0.78
N PHE A 149 1.22 9.62 -1.47
CA PHE A 149 1.07 9.52 -2.92
C PHE A 149 -0.38 9.62 -3.34
N LEU A 150 -1.29 8.92 -2.66
CA LEU A 150 -2.72 8.99 -2.91
C LEU A 150 -3.29 10.39 -2.64
N ALA A 151 -2.91 11.01 -1.53
CA ALA A 151 -3.36 12.37 -1.21
C ALA A 151 -2.90 13.37 -2.26
N PHE A 152 -1.67 13.22 -2.75
CA PHE A 152 -1.12 14.04 -3.81
C PHE A 152 -1.81 13.79 -5.16
N GLU A 153 -2.04 12.53 -5.54
CA GLU A 153 -2.79 12.19 -6.75
C GLU A 153 -4.18 12.85 -6.74
N ARG A 154 -4.90 12.77 -5.63
CA ARG A 154 -6.21 13.43 -5.46
C ARG A 154 -6.11 14.95 -5.63
N LEU A 155 -5.09 15.58 -5.04
CA LEU A 155 -4.84 17.02 -5.18
C LEU A 155 -4.54 17.39 -6.64
N LEU A 156 -3.74 16.60 -7.34
CA LEU A 156 -3.41 16.82 -8.74
C LEU A 156 -4.63 16.70 -9.63
N LEU A 157 -5.45 15.66 -9.45
CA LEU A 157 -6.68 15.48 -10.21
C LEU A 157 -7.68 16.63 -9.99
N GLN A 158 -7.80 17.11 -8.75
CA GLN A 158 -8.60 18.29 -8.45
C GLN A 158 -8.05 19.53 -9.16
N THR A 159 -6.74 19.75 -9.08
CA THR A 159 -6.08 20.92 -9.67
C THR A 159 -6.15 20.88 -11.20
N ILE A 160 -6.05 19.71 -11.84
CA ILE A 160 -6.24 19.54 -13.29
C ILE A 160 -7.68 19.89 -13.70
N GLY A 161 -8.67 19.58 -12.86
CA GLY A 161 -10.07 19.94 -13.12
C GLY A 161 -10.38 21.42 -12.95
N GLU A 162 -9.64 22.14 -12.08
CA GLU A 162 -9.89 23.54 -11.71
C GLU A 162 -8.93 24.54 -12.36
N SER A 163 -7.72 24.12 -12.75
CA SER A 163 -6.61 24.96 -13.20
C SER A 163 -5.93 24.41 -14.46
N GLU A 164 -5.15 25.26 -15.14
CA GLU A 164 -4.34 24.84 -16.28
C GLU A 164 -3.04 24.12 -15.83
N MET A 165 -2.51 23.25 -16.71
CA MET A 165 -1.31 22.45 -16.46
C MET A 165 -0.09 23.18 -15.90
N PRO A 166 0.24 24.42 -16.29
CA PRO A 166 1.39 25.14 -15.73
C PRO A 166 1.31 25.28 -14.20
N THR A 167 0.12 25.50 -13.65
CA THR A 167 -0.10 25.61 -12.20
C THR A 167 0.23 24.29 -11.49
N VAL A 168 -0.19 23.17 -12.10
CA VAL A 168 0.05 21.83 -11.55
C VAL A 168 1.54 21.49 -11.56
N LEU A 169 2.25 21.81 -12.64
CA LEU A 169 3.70 21.62 -12.75
C LEU A 169 4.47 22.46 -11.73
N ASN A 170 4.05 23.71 -11.51
CA ASN A 170 4.65 24.59 -10.51
C ASN A 170 4.46 24.09 -9.07
N GLN A 171 3.36 23.39 -8.78
CA GLN A 171 3.14 22.73 -7.48
C GLN A 171 4.04 21.49 -7.29
N LEU A 172 4.42 20.83 -8.38
CA LEU A 172 5.28 19.65 -8.35
C LEU A 172 6.77 20.02 -8.16
N LEU A 173 7.20 21.16 -8.69
CA LEU A 173 8.58 21.67 -8.59
C LEU A 173 9.20 21.61 -7.17
N PRO A 174 8.56 22.13 -6.10
CA PRO A 174 9.14 22.10 -4.75
C PRO A 174 9.26 20.68 -4.16
N MET A 175 8.56 19.69 -4.72
CA MET A 175 8.65 18.30 -4.28
C MET A 175 9.85 17.58 -4.87
N ILE A 176 10.38 18.04 -6.00
CA ILE A 176 11.57 17.46 -6.63
C ILE A 176 12.81 17.86 -5.82
N LYS A 177 13.18 17.00 -4.88
CA LYS A 177 14.37 17.17 -4.04
C LYS A 177 15.57 16.44 -4.64
N SER A 178 16.73 17.10 -4.55
CA SER A 178 18.06 16.49 -4.73
C SER A 178 18.24 15.29 -3.80
N TYR A 179 18.99 14.28 -4.24
CA TYR A 179 19.26 13.05 -3.47
C TYR A 179 19.68 13.33 -2.02
N ASN A 180 20.64 14.25 -1.83
CA ASN A 180 21.20 14.58 -0.50
C ASN A 180 20.21 15.27 0.46
N LYS A 181 19.06 15.74 -0.03
CA LYS A 181 18.02 16.40 0.77
C LYS A 181 16.77 15.54 0.93
N ARG A 182 16.77 14.35 0.35
CA ARG A 182 15.63 13.43 0.32
C ARG A 182 15.60 12.61 1.62
N THR A 183 14.43 12.49 2.25
CA THR A 183 14.18 11.52 3.32
C THR A 183 13.59 10.22 2.76
N LYS A 184 13.42 9.18 3.59
CA LYS A 184 12.80 7.92 3.17
C LYS A 184 11.35 8.07 2.67
N ASP A 185 10.66 9.11 3.14
CA ASP A 185 9.26 9.38 2.80
C ASP A 185 9.11 10.26 1.56
N ASP A 186 10.20 10.84 1.06
CA ASP A 186 10.20 11.68 -0.12
C ASP A 186 10.19 10.85 -1.42
N TYR A 187 9.69 11.44 -2.50
CA TYR A 187 9.55 10.79 -3.79
C TYR A 187 10.87 10.60 -4.52
N THR A 188 10.99 9.46 -5.19
CA THR A 188 12.11 9.14 -6.09
C THR A 188 11.90 9.79 -7.47
N CYS A 189 12.97 9.88 -8.27
CA CYS A 189 12.85 10.35 -9.64
C CYS A 189 11.92 9.46 -10.49
N GLU A 190 11.86 8.16 -10.23
CA GLU A 190 10.94 7.25 -10.91
C GLU A 190 9.48 7.56 -10.57
N ASP A 191 9.18 7.82 -9.29
CA ASP A 191 7.84 8.19 -8.83
C ASP A 191 7.33 9.43 -9.59
N PHE A 192 8.19 10.44 -9.77
CA PHE A 192 7.85 11.64 -10.54
C PHE A 192 7.66 11.36 -12.04
N LEU A 193 8.44 10.48 -12.64
CA LEU A 193 8.28 10.12 -14.06
C LEU A 193 6.93 9.42 -14.30
N VAL A 194 6.57 8.47 -13.44
CA VAL A 194 5.28 7.77 -13.51
C VAL A 194 4.13 8.77 -13.35
N LEU A 195 4.25 9.67 -12.38
CA LEU A 195 3.26 10.70 -12.13
C LEU A 195 3.09 11.67 -13.29
N LEU A 196 4.18 12.12 -13.91
CA LEU A 196 4.11 12.99 -15.09
C LEU A 196 3.42 12.26 -16.25
N VAL A 197 3.79 11.01 -16.52
CA VAL A 197 3.11 10.21 -17.56
C VAL A 197 1.61 10.11 -17.26
N TYR A 198 1.23 9.86 -16.00
CA TYR A 198 -0.16 9.81 -15.59
C TYR A 198 -0.89 11.15 -15.81
N MET A 199 -0.32 12.25 -15.34
CA MET A 199 -0.90 13.59 -15.48
C MET A 199 -1.16 13.95 -16.95
N TYR A 200 -0.16 13.80 -17.81
CA TYR A 200 -0.29 14.09 -19.24
C TYR A 200 -1.27 13.14 -19.95
N SER A 201 -1.42 11.91 -19.45
CA SER A 201 -2.42 10.97 -19.97
C SER A 201 -3.86 11.35 -19.60
N VAL A 202 -4.06 11.93 -18.40
CA VAL A 202 -5.39 12.32 -17.90
C VAL A 202 -5.88 13.63 -18.51
N VAL A 203 -4.98 14.60 -18.71
CA VAL A 203 -5.34 15.95 -19.18
C VAL A 203 -5.85 15.94 -20.62
N GLY A 204 -5.39 14.99 -21.44
CA GLY A 204 -5.82 14.87 -22.83
C GLY A 204 -5.26 15.99 -23.70
N GLU A 205 -6.12 16.90 -24.19
CA GLU A 205 -5.69 18.01 -25.05
C GLU A 205 -5.04 19.14 -24.25
N ILE A 206 -3.72 19.24 -24.36
CA ILE A 206 -2.94 20.27 -23.70
C ILE A 206 -2.80 21.47 -24.65
N LYS A 207 -3.27 22.63 -24.21
CA LYS A 207 -3.08 23.88 -24.95
C LYS A 207 -1.63 24.33 -24.80
N SER A 208 -0.87 24.27 -25.90
CA SER A 208 0.49 24.79 -25.94
C SER A 208 0.50 26.30 -25.70
N GLY A 209 1.43 26.78 -24.87
CA GLY A 209 1.56 28.18 -24.53
C GLY A 209 2.89 28.45 -23.82
N LYS A 210 3.36 29.70 -23.87
CA LYS A 210 4.67 30.09 -23.32
C LYS A 210 4.81 29.79 -21.83
N GLU A 211 3.70 29.85 -21.08
CA GLU A 211 3.68 29.56 -19.64
C GLU A 211 3.83 28.07 -19.37
N LEU A 212 3.24 27.22 -20.21
CA LEU A 212 3.43 25.77 -20.15
C LEU A 212 4.85 25.39 -20.49
N ASP A 213 5.39 25.90 -21.60
CA ASP A 213 6.76 25.62 -22.02
C ASP A 213 7.78 26.01 -20.93
N ALA A 214 7.54 27.14 -20.25
CA ALA A 214 8.37 27.59 -19.14
C ALA A 214 8.28 26.64 -17.93
N ALA A 215 7.07 26.25 -17.51
CA ALA A 215 6.87 25.35 -16.39
C ALA A 215 7.44 23.95 -16.65
N GLU A 216 7.27 23.42 -17.86
CA GLU A 216 7.87 22.15 -18.28
C GLU A 216 9.40 22.18 -18.23
N GLU A 217 10.01 23.26 -18.73
CA GLU A 217 11.47 23.41 -18.70
C GLU A 217 12.01 23.54 -17.27
N GLU A 218 11.28 24.16 -16.34
CA GLU A 218 11.67 24.20 -14.93
C GLU A 218 11.62 22.81 -14.28
N VAL A 219 10.51 22.08 -14.45
CA VAL A 219 10.36 20.71 -13.93
C VAL A 219 11.42 19.78 -14.52
N LYS A 220 11.68 19.88 -15.82
CA LYS A 220 12.72 19.12 -16.52
C LYS A 220 14.11 19.41 -15.96
N LYS A 221 14.47 20.68 -15.75
CA LYS A 221 15.76 21.04 -15.13
C LYS A 221 15.89 20.49 -13.72
N ALA A 222 14.83 20.57 -12.91
CA ALA A 222 14.82 20.03 -11.56
C ALA A 222 15.01 18.50 -11.57
N LEU A 223 14.30 17.77 -12.44
CA LEU A 223 14.43 16.31 -12.58
C LEU A 223 15.80 15.89 -13.09
N VAL A 224 16.31 16.52 -14.15
CA VAL A 224 17.65 16.22 -14.68
C VAL A 224 18.70 16.40 -13.60
N LYS A 225 18.63 17.50 -12.85
CA LYS A 225 19.54 17.73 -11.73
C LYS A 225 19.43 16.62 -10.68
N ALA A 226 18.21 16.26 -10.27
CA ALA A 226 18.00 15.21 -9.28
C ALA A 226 18.53 13.85 -9.75
N ILE A 227 18.32 13.49 -11.02
CA ILE A 227 18.79 12.24 -11.62
C ILE A 227 20.32 12.21 -11.70
N CYS A 228 20.96 13.30 -12.11
CA CYS A 228 22.43 13.38 -12.19
C CYS A 228 23.12 13.30 -10.83
N GLU A 229 22.42 13.63 -9.75
CA GLU A 229 22.92 13.53 -8.38
C GLU A 229 22.67 12.14 -7.74
N GLU A 230 21.99 11.21 -8.44
CA GLU A 230 21.75 9.84 -7.94
C GLU A 230 23.05 9.03 -7.98
N PRO A 231 23.50 8.47 -6.83
CA PRO A 231 24.75 7.71 -6.77
C PRO A 231 24.65 6.37 -7.50
N GLU A 232 23.48 5.74 -7.49
CA GLU A 232 23.18 4.51 -8.23
C GLU A 232 21.84 4.65 -8.94
N PRO A 233 21.81 5.03 -10.23
CA PRO A 233 20.56 5.13 -10.97
C PRO A 233 19.92 3.75 -11.07
N SER A 234 18.61 3.72 -10.88
CA SER A 234 17.80 2.52 -11.02
C SER A 234 17.89 1.94 -12.45
N PRO A 235 17.50 0.67 -12.66
CA PRO A 235 17.51 0.06 -14.00
C PRO A 235 16.69 0.83 -15.04
N LEU A 236 15.61 1.51 -14.61
CA LEU A 236 14.78 2.32 -15.50
C LEU A 236 15.49 3.64 -15.83
N LEU A 237 16.04 4.33 -14.84
CA LEU A 237 16.79 5.57 -15.05
C LEU A 237 17.99 5.34 -16.00
N ARG A 238 18.73 4.24 -15.83
CA ARG A 238 19.84 3.85 -16.72
C ARG A 238 19.46 3.63 -18.18
N LYS A 239 18.18 3.35 -18.48
CA LYS A 239 17.71 3.15 -19.86
C LYS A 239 17.32 4.45 -20.54
N ILE A 240 17.02 5.49 -19.76
CA ILE A 240 16.56 6.79 -20.26
C ILE A 240 17.64 7.88 -20.21
N THR A 241 18.70 7.66 -19.43
CA THR A 241 19.93 8.47 -19.40
C THR A 241 21.00 7.88 -20.30
#